data_AF-A0A741PTZ6-F1
#
_entry.id   AF-A0A741PTZ6-F1
#
_cell.length_a   1.000
_cell.length_b   1.000
_cell.length_c   1.000
_cell.angle_alpha   90.00
_cell.angle_beta   90.00
_cell.angle_gamma   90.00
#
_symmetry.space_group_name_H-M   'P 1'
#
loop_
_entity.id
_entity.type
_entity.pdbx_description
1 polymer ?
#
loop_
_entity_poly.entity_id
_entity_poly.type
_entity_poly.pdbx_seq_one_letter_code
_entity_poly.pdbx_strand_id
1 'polypeptide(L)' 'MTKLDKGTVIAAALELLNEVGMDSLTTRKLAERLKVQQPALYWHFQNKRALLDALAEAMLAERHTRSLPEENEDWR' A
#
# COMPACT_ATOMS: atom_id res chain seq x y z
N MET A 1 -1.49 22.70 -7.17
CA MET A 1 -1.26 21.24 -7.28
C MET A 1 -1.02 20.73 -5.88
N THR A 2 -2.01 20.06 -5.29
CA THR A 2 -1.87 19.43 -3.98
C THR A 2 -0.78 18.35 -4.10
N LYS A 3 0.20 18.40 -3.20
CA LYS A 3 1.30 17.44 -3.17
C LYS A 3 0.72 16.03 -3.00
N LEU A 4 1.15 15.09 -3.82
CA LEU A 4 0.79 13.69 -3.67
C LEU A 4 1.31 13.20 -2.31
N ASP A 5 0.43 12.69 -1.46
CA ASP A 5 0.79 12.16 -0.14
C ASP A 5 0.88 10.62 -0.17
N LYS A 6 1.74 10.06 0.69
CA LYS A 6 2.00 8.62 0.73
C LYS A 6 0.74 7.82 1.08
N GLY A 7 -0.14 8.35 1.94
CA GLY A 7 -1.36 7.68 2.38
C GLY A 7 -2.36 7.50 1.25
N THR A 8 -2.62 8.55 0.47
CA THR A 8 -3.47 8.50 -0.73
C THR A 8 -2.96 7.51 -1.76
N VAL A 9 -1.63 7.45 -1.97
CA VAL A 9 -1.05 6.47 -2.91
C VAL A 9 -1.29 5.04 -2.41
N ILE A 10 -1.10 4.77 -1.12
CA ILE A 10 -1.32 3.45 -0.51
C ILE A 10 -2.80 3.05 -0.61
N ALA A 11 -3.72 3.95 -0.26
CA ALA A 11 -5.16 3.68 -0.35
C ALA A 11 -5.59 3.32 -1.78
N ALA A 12 -5.18 4.12 -2.77
CA ALA A 12 -5.46 3.85 -4.17
C ALA A 12 -4.81 2.55 -4.68
N ALA A 13 -3.64 2.20 -4.14
CA ALA A 13 -2.95 0.96 -4.47
C ALA A 13 -3.63 -0.27 -3.87
N LEU A 14 -4.20 -0.19 -2.66
CA LEU A 14 -5.02 -1.25 -2.06
C LEU A 14 -6.31 -1.47 -2.85
N GLU A 15 -7.00 -0.40 -3.25
CA GLU A 15 -8.17 -0.50 -4.12
C GLU A 15 -7.82 -1.17 -5.45
N LEU A 16 -6.74 -0.70 -6.10
CA LEU A 16 -6.29 -1.29 -7.35
C LEU A 16 -5.89 -2.76 -7.18
N LEU A 17 -5.24 -3.11 -6.08
CA LEU A 17 -4.88 -4.50 -5.76
C LEU A 17 -6.13 -5.39 -5.66
N ASN A 18 -7.20 -4.92 -5.02
CA ASN A 18 -8.47 -5.65 -4.93
C ASN A 18 -9.15 -5.82 -6.30
N GLU A 19 -9.00 -4.83 -7.19
CA GLU A 19 -9.61 -4.87 -8.53
C GLU A 19 -8.87 -5.79 -9.50
N VAL A 20 -7.53 -5.76 -9.51
CA VAL A 20 -6.73 -6.43 -10.57
C VAL A 20 -5.87 -7.60 -10.07
N GLY A 21 -5.74 -7.77 -8.76
CA GLY A 21 -4.84 -8.75 -8.16
C GLY A 21 -3.36 -8.37 -8.22
N MET A 22 -2.54 -9.12 -7.48
CA MET A 22 -1.13 -8.81 -7.25
C MET A 22 -0.29 -8.82 -8.54
N ASP A 23 -0.52 -9.78 -9.43
CA ASP A 23 0.27 -9.93 -10.66
C ASP A 23 0.07 -8.74 -11.60
N SER A 24 -1.18 -8.27 -11.71
CA SER A 24 -1.55 -7.14 -12.57
C SER A 24 -1.28 -5.77 -11.96
N LEU A 25 -1.00 -5.68 -10.65
CA LEU A 25 -0.64 -4.43 -9.98
C LEU A 25 0.72 -3.94 -10.49
N THR A 26 0.77 -2.70 -10.98
CA THR A 26 2.01 -2.03 -11.41
C THR A 26 2.00 -0.56 -11.01
N THR A 27 3.19 0.02 -10.84
CA THR A 27 3.36 1.47 -10.59
C THR A 27 2.79 2.32 -11.72
N ARG A 28 2.85 1.83 -12.97
CA ARG A 28 2.23 2.49 -14.11
C ARG A 28 0.71 2.57 -14.00
N LYS A 29 0.03 1.45 -13.77
CA LYS A 29 -1.43 1.43 -13.58
C LYS A 29 -1.87 2.28 -12.38
N LEU A 30 -1.06 2.30 -11.32
CA LEU A 30 -1.31 3.15 -10.15
C LEU A 30 -1.20 4.64 -10.49
N ALA A 31 -0.17 5.05 -11.23
CA ALA A 31 -0.03 6.43 -11.70
C ALA A 31 -1.20 6.85 -12.62
N GLU A 32 -1.63 5.95 -13.52
CA GLU A 32 -2.81 6.14 -14.38
C GLU A 32 -4.08 6.33 -13.54
N ARG A 33 -4.33 5.48 -12.52
CA ARG A 33 -5.47 5.60 -11.59
C ARG A 33 -5.48 6.95 -10.87
N LEU A 34 -4.32 7.37 -10.36
CA LEU A 34 -4.14 8.62 -9.63
C LEU A 34 -4.10 9.85 -10.55
N LYS A 35 -4.12 9.66 -11.87
CA LYS A 35 -3.99 10.73 -12.89
C LYS A 35 -2.73 11.58 -12.68
N VAL A 36 -1.63 10.95 -12.30
CA VAL A 36 -0.32 11.58 -12.11
C VAL A 36 0.71 10.99 -13.06
N GLN A 37 1.80 11.73 -13.28
CA GLN A 37 2.94 11.24 -14.04
C GLN A 37 3.76 10.27 -13.18
N GLN A 38 4.34 9.24 -13.81
CA GLN A 38 5.19 8.24 -13.12
C GLN A 38 6.28 8.85 -12.21
N PRO A 39 7.00 9.93 -12.60
CA PRO A 39 8.01 10.54 -11.74
C PRO A 39 7.46 11.00 -10.39
N ALA A 40 6.20 11.44 -10.32
CA ALA A 40 5.57 11.81 -9.04
C ALA A 40 5.43 10.60 -8.11
N LEU A 41 5.13 9.42 -8.67
CA LEU A 41 5.01 8.17 -7.93
C LEU A 41 6.37 7.63 -7.49
N TYR A 42 7.43 7.83 -8.30
CA TYR A 42 8.79 7.37 -8.00
C TYR A 42 9.36 7.99 -6.72
N TRP A 43 8.96 9.22 -6.38
CA TRP A 43 9.31 9.86 -5.11
C TRP A 43 8.77 9.11 -3.89
N HIS A 44 7.70 8.33 -4.04
CA HIS A 44 7.13 7.52 -2.97
C HIS A 44 7.59 6.06 -3.04
N PHE A 45 7.62 5.47 -4.24
CA PHE A 45 7.93 4.07 -4.44
C PHE A 45 8.81 3.87 -5.67
N GLN A 46 10.05 3.45 -5.45
CA GLN A 46 11.03 3.28 -6.52
C GLN A 46 10.71 2.10 -7.45
N ASN A 47 9.96 1.11 -6.98
CA ASN A 47 9.62 -0.09 -7.75
C ASN A 47 8.37 -0.79 -7.17
N LYS A 48 7.87 -1.82 -7.88
CA LYS A 48 6.72 -2.63 -7.45
C LYS A 48 6.95 -3.29 -6.08
N ARG A 49 8.19 -3.74 -5.78
CA ARG A 49 8.49 -4.39 -4.51
C ARG A 49 8.30 -3.43 -3.33
N ALA A 50 8.87 -2.23 -3.41
CA ALA A 50 8.71 -1.20 -2.39
C ALA A 50 7.24 -0.80 -2.18
N LEU A 51 6.43 -0.78 -3.25
CA LEU A 51 4.99 -0.58 -3.14
C LEU A 51 4.33 -1.73 -2.35
N LEU A 52 4.62 -2.97 -2.72
CA LEU A 52 4.05 -4.16 -2.05
C LEU A 52 4.44 -4.24 -0.57
N ASP A 53 5.67 -3.89 -0.21
CA ASP A 53 6.12 -3.84 1.19
C ASP A 53 5.31 -2.82 1.99
N ALA A 54 5.05 -1.64 1.43
CA ALA A 54 4.24 -0.61 2.08
C ALA A 54 2.75 -0.97 2.16
N LEU A 55 2.22 -1.71 1.18
CA LEU A 55 0.86 -2.24 1.24
C LEU A 55 0.73 -3.27 2.38
N ALA A 56 1.70 -4.18 2.51
CA ALA A 56 1.71 -5.16 3.59
C ALA A 56 1.76 -4.48 4.97
N GLU A 57 2.62 -3.47 5.14
CA GLU A 57 2.70 -2.67 6.36
C GLU A 57 1.36 -1.98 6.68
N ALA A 58 0.73 -1.34 5.69
CA ALA A 58 -0.54 -0.67 5.87
C ALA A 58 -1.68 -1.63 6.23
N MET A 59 -1.75 -2.79 5.60
CA MET A 59 -2.77 -3.82 5.90
C MET A 59 -2.66 -4.31 7.33
N LEU A 60 -1.43 -4.58 7.81
CA LEU A 60 -1.21 -4.96 9.20
C LEU A 60 -1.57 -3.82 10.14
N ALA A 61 -1.11 -2.60 9.87
CA ALA A 61 -1.41 -1.45 10.73
C ALA A 61 -2.93 -1.17 10.87
N GLU A 62 -3.71 -1.38 9.81
CA GLU A 62 -5.15 -1.10 9.83
C GLU A 62 -5.99 -2.27 10.38
N ARG A 63 -5.61 -3.52 10.08
CA ARG A 63 -6.49 -4.69 10.33
C ARG A 63 -5.94 -5.68 11.34
N HIS A 64 -4.63 -5.67 11.61
CA HIS A 64 -4.02 -6.57 12.59
C HIS A 64 -4.06 -5.94 13.98
N THR A 65 -5.24 -6.02 14.61
CA THR A 65 -5.52 -5.41 15.92
C THR A 65 -4.98 -6.21 17.11
N ARG A 66 -4.64 -7.49 16.91
CA ARG A 66 -4.09 -8.39 17.92
C ARG A 66 -2.65 -8.75 17.59
N SER A 67 -1.77 -7.76 17.72
CA SER A 67 -0.33 -7.90 17.43
C SER A 67 0.51 -8.33 18.62
N LEU A 68 -0.07 -8.30 19.82
CA LEU A 68 0.56 -8.71 21.07
C LEU A 68 -0.40 -9.63 21.84
N PRO A 69 0.14 -10.57 22.64
CA PRO A 69 -0.67 -11.35 23.56
C PRO A 69 -1.25 -10.46 24.66
N GLU A 70 -2.39 -10.87 25.22
CA GLU A 70 -2.95 -10.26 26.42
C GLU A 70 -2.13 -10.64 27.67
N GLU A 71 -2.28 -9.87 28.74
CA GLU A 71 -1.62 -10.18 30.02
C GLU A 71 -2.15 -11.52 30.55
N ASN A 72 -1.25 -12.51 30.69
CA ASN A 72 -1.53 -13.90 31.06
C ASN A 72 -2.12 -14.80 29.96
N GLU A 73 -2.00 -14.41 28.68
CA GLU A 73 -2.36 -15.30 27.58
C GLU A 73 -1.36 -16.47 27.44
N ASP A 74 -1.86 -17.70 27.22
CA ASP A 74 -0.99 -18.82 26.84
C ASP A 74 -0.42 -18.57 25.43
N TRP A 75 0.71 -19.21 25.10
CA TRP A 75 1.33 -19.04 23.79
C TRP A 75 0.52 -19.68 22.64
N ARG A 76 -0.46 -20.52 22.97
CA ARG A 76 -1.37 -21.20 22.03
C ARG A 76 -2.59 -20.34 21.74
#